data_AF-G0TVQ3-F1
#
_entry.id   AF-G0TVQ3-F1
#
_cell.length_a   1.000
_cell.length_b   1.000
_cell.length_c   1.000
_cell.angle_alpha   90.00
_cell.angle_beta   90.00
_cell.angle_gamma   90.00
#
_symmetry.space_group_name_H-M   'P 1'
#
loop_
_entity.id
_entity.type
_entity.pdbx_description
1 polymer ?
#
loop_
_entity_poly.entity_id
_entity_poly.type
_entity_poly.pdbx_seq_one_letter_code
_entity_poly.pdbx_strand_id
1 'polypeptide(L)'
;MTESAYLKASVGPVLAKALAETVLAQPSNPQEYFALYLLHVLQEEERASAAAARMVKAETQRQAWATERSLREKRAADTIQRFVRQWQTNLHARRAAEEELWKKYEDAVGEAEDLLEELHATEKEEDKDVEKEEKEGDEANADAIRLEDAAFAVEEARAEFYKAQRFMLRIRKAFIGDLKHELVNRRKQVRMEQDKVHDMLDAASEDAREKEEAEVIALATRGALPNSAATAPLVRQVAQPRHDRISSPMILFRVLRCWCYFLFDSTPKQVSTPTSVAALVKPFTFMQLLRSFNPVASYRRSEPLRLEQKRGGNAEGGADDMQYEDEPIEQPKPRQARRVSRILRVLMHDNEYLSSVNVADYIDADNPETEEEREALEASSEAAGRAEKISASVEETARKHSVMLYALLRMLRTASAYRDARDLWVQLLVEGGHEVPAGEELPEDGDNDPNDEEALRDADGEVDDAAVRRLLLQIGVDTDEALAKLWAESDEAETAKWKAVAAARSVEEMEGEGGEEEMSEQ
;
A
#
# COMPACT_ATOMS: atom_id res chain seq x y z
N MET A 1 36.50 -17.40 99.57
CA MET A 1 37.10 -16.78 98.38
C MET A 1 36.45 -17.41 97.17
N THR A 2 35.56 -16.70 96.47
CA THR A 2 34.93 -17.20 95.24
C THR A 2 35.93 -17.08 94.10
N GLU A 3 36.50 -18.20 93.68
CA GLU A 3 37.41 -18.25 92.54
C GLU A 3 36.68 -17.76 91.28
N SER A 4 37.25 -16.79 90.59
CA SER A 4 36.65 -16.18 89.40
C SER A 4 36.50 -17.24 88.30
N ALA A 5 35.28 -17.46 87.80
CA ALA A 5 35.00 -18.37 86.70
C ALA A 5 35.79 -18.02 85.43
N TYR A 6 36.11 -16.74 85.24
CA TYR A 6 36.99 -16.26 84.16
C TYR A 6 38.42 -16.82 84.29
N LEU A 7 38.97 -16.86 85.51
CA LEU A 7 40.30 -17.42 85.74
C LEU A 7 40.36 -18.93 85.46
N LYS A 8 39.29 -19.67 85.76
CA LYS A 8 39.26 -21.12 85.52
C LYS A 8 38.96 -21.51 84.08
N ALA A 9 38.06 -20.78 83.41
CA ALA A 9 37.52 -21.18 82.12
C ALA A 9 38.28 -20.59 80.92
N SER A 10 38.81 -19.37 81.03
CA SER A 10 39.50 -18.71 79.91
C SER A 10 40.99 -18.50 80.17
N VAL A 11 41.36 -17.84 81.27
CA VAL A 11 42.75 -17.45 81.51
C VAL A 11 43.62 -18.64 81.93
N GLY A 12 43.09 -19.54 82.76
CA GLY A 12 43.80 -20.71 83.29
C GLY A 12 44.32 -21.65 82.21
N PRO A 13 43.49 -22.09 81.24
CA PRO A 13 43.94 -22.93 80.13
C PRO A 13 45.02 -22.26 79.26
N VAL A 14 44.90 -20.95 78.99
CA VAL A 14 45.87 -20.19 78.20
C VAL A 14 47.22 -20.10 78.91
N LEU A 15 47.23 -19.77 80.20
CA LEU A 15 48.46 -19.72 81.01
C LEU A 15 49.10 -21.11 81.16
N ALA A 16 48.29 -22.16 81.37
CA ALA A 16 48.80 -23.52 81.48
C ALA A 16 49.45 -23.99 80.17
N LYS A 17 48.84 -23.69 79.02
CA LYS A 17 49.40 -24.00 77.70
C LYS A 17 50.67 -23.20 77.41
N ALA A 18 50.68 -21.90 77.74
CA ALA A 18 51.85 -21.04 77.60
C ALA A 18 53.04 -21.52 78.46
N LEU A 19 52.77 -21.98 79.69
CA LEU A 19 53.79 -22.58 80.57
C LEU A 19 54.30 -23.92 80.01
N ALA A 20 53.40 -24.76 79.49
CA ALA A 20 53.80 -26.02 78.88
C ALA A 20 54.69 -25.81 77.65
N GLU A 21 54.32 -24.88 76.77
CA GLU A 21 55.08 -24.58 75.54
C GLU A 21 56.44 -23.93 75.84
N THR A 22 56.54 -23.05 76.85
CA THR A 22 57.83 -22.48 77.28
C THR A 22 58.78 -23.54 77.86
N VAL A 23 58.25 -24.47 78.65
CA VAL A 23 59.03 -25.60 79.19
C VAL A 23 59.54 -26.51 78.07
N LEU A 24 58.72 -26.74 77.03
CA LEU A 24 59.10 -27.56 75.88
C LEU A 24 60.12 -26.85 74.96
N ALA A 25 59.96 -25.56 74.70
CA ALA A 25 60.82 -24.81 73.79
C ALA A 25 62.21 -24.45 74.36
N GLN A 26 62.37 -24.45 75.70
CA GLN A 26 63.60 -24.08 76.42
C GLN A 26 64.32 -22.83 75.88
N PRO A 27 63.62 -21.70 75.70
CA PRO A 27 64.22 -20.48 75.17
C PRO A 27 65.27 -19.92 76.15
N SER A 28 66.27 -19.22 75.61
CA SER A 28 67.31 -18.54 76.40
C SER A 28 66.74 -17.49 77.35
N ASN A 29 65.59 -16.90 77.01
CA ASN A 29 64.82 -16.00 77.87
C ASN A 29 63.35 -16.49 78.00
N PRO A 30 63.03 -17.31 79.01
CA PRO A 30 61.69 -17.89 79.16
C PRO A 30 60.61 -16.86 79.50
N GLN A 31 60.98 -15.77 80.17
CA GLN A 31 60.03 -14.69 80.51
C GLN A 31 59.56 -13.95 79.26
N GLU A 32 60.48 -13.65 78.35
CA GLU A 32 60.18 -12.97 77.09
C GLU A 32 59.38 -13.85 76.12
N TYR A 33 59.76 -15.13 75.99
CA TYR A 33 59.00 -16.08 75.17
C TYR A 33 57.57 -16.27 75.70
N PHE A 34 57.40 -16.40 77.02
CA PHE A 34 56.07 -16.49 77.64
C PHE A 34 55.21 -15.26 77.35
N ALA A 35 55.79 -14.06 77.47
CA ALA A 35 55.10 -12.81 77.17
C ALA A 35 54.72 -12.70 75.68
N LEU A 36 55.62 -13.09 74.77
CA LEU A 36 55.35 -13.12 73.32
C LEU A 36 54.26 -14.13 72.95
N TYR A 37 54.23 -15.29 73.59
CA TYR A 37 53.17 -16.29 73.38
C TYR A 37 51.81 -15.78 73.83
N LEU A 38 51.72 -15.20 75.03
CA LEU A 38 50.47 -14.61 75.51
C LEU A 38 50.01 -13.45 74.62
N LEU A 39 50.94 -12.63 74.13
CA LEU A 39 50.65 -11.59 73.15
C LEU A 39 50.12 -12.19 71.83
N HIS A 40 50.71 -13.29 71.36
CA HIS A 40 50.26 -13.99 70.16
C HIS A 40 48.84 -14.55 70.31
N VAL A 41 48.54 -15.22 71.44
CA VAL A 41 47.19 -15.74 71.72
C VAL A 41 46.17 -14.59 71.78
N LEU A 42 46.50 -13.49 72.45
CA LEU A 42 45.63 -12.30 72.46
C LEU A 42 45.41 -11.74 71.05
N GLN A 43 46.45 -11.67 70.22
CA GLN A 43 46.32 -11.25 68.81
C GLN A 43 45.48 -12.23 67.98
N GLU A 44 45.54 -13.53 68.24
CA GLU A 44 44.69 -14.53 67.57
C GLU A 44 43.23 -14.39 67.98
N GLU A 45 42.93 -14.18 69.26
CA GLU A 45 41.56 -13.92 69.75
C GLU A 45 41.01 -12.59 69.19
N GLU A 46 41.82 -11.53 69.14
CA GLU A 46 41.47 -10.27 68.50
C GLU A 46 41.23 -10.45 66.99
N ARG A 47 42.05 -11.24 66.30
CA ARG A 47 41.84 -11.55 64.88
C ARG A 47 40.58 -12.39 64.66
N ALA A 48 40.31 -13.38 65.50
CA ALA A 48 39.13 -14.24 65.41
C ALA A 48 37.84 -13.45 65.68
N SER A 49 37.83 -12.60 66.71
CA SER A 49 36.70 -11.72 67.00
C SER A 49 36.50 -10.66 65.90
N ALA A 50 37.57 -10.08 65.37
CA ALA A 50 37.50 -9.17 64.23
C ALA A 50 37.00 -9.88 62.95
N ALA A 51 37.40 -11.13 62.71
CA ALA A 51 36.92 -11.93 61.59
C ALA A 51 35.42 -12.26 61.74
N ALA A 52 34.98 -12.67 62.93
CA ALA A 52 33.56 -12.89 63.23
C ALA A 52 32.73 -11.61 63.03
N ALA A 53 33.21 -10.47 63.53
CA ALA A 53 32.56 -9.18 63.34
C ALA A 53 32.46 -8.79 61.86
N ARG A 54 33.51 -9.06 61.05
CA ARG A 54 33.49 -8.84 59.60
C ARG A 54 32.48 -9.76 58.90
N MET A 55 32.36 -11.02 59.30
CA MET A 55 31.36 -11.94 58.73
C MET A 55 29.93 -11.46 59.01
N VAL A 56 29.63 -11.09 60.26
CA VAL A 56 28.31 -10.53 60.60
C VAL A 56 28.01 -9.26 59.80
N LYS A 57 29.01 -8.38 59.63
CA LYS A 57 28.86 -7.18 58.80
C LYS A 57 28.63 -7.52 57.32
N ALA A 58 29.29 -8.54 56.78
CA ALA A 58 29.08 -8.98 55.40
C ALA A 58 27.70 -9.62 55.20
N GLU A 59 27.22 -10.41 56.16
CA GLU A 59 25.88 -11.01 56.11
C GLU A 59 24.77 -9.96 56.18
N THR A 60 24.89 -8.98 57.09
CA THR A 60 23.93 -7.87 57.17
C THR A 60 23.90 -7.04 55.88
N GLN A 61 25.07 -6.78 55.27
CA GLN A 61 25.15 -6.12 53.96
C GLN A 61 24.51 -6.96 52.85
N ARG A 62 24.72 -8.29 52.83
CA ARG A 62 24.09 -9.19 51.85
C ARG A 62 22.57 -9.20 52.01
N GLN A 63 22.06 -9.27 53.24
CA GLN A 63 20.63 -9.24 53.52
C GLN A 63 20.02 -7.90 53.09
N ALA A 64 20.67 -6.77 53.42
CA ALA A 64 20.23 -5.44 52.99
C ALA A 64 20.21 -5.31 51.45
N TRP A 65 21.24 -5.82 50.77
CA TRP A 65 21.28 -5.82 49.31
C TRP A 65 20.20 -6.72 48.68
N ALA A 66 19.97 -7.90 49.25
CA ALA A 66 18.91 -8.81 48.79
C ALA A 66 17.51 -8.21 48.96
N THR A 67 17.23 -7.55 50.09
CA THR A 67 15.94 -6.88 50.32
C THR A 67 15.75 -5.70 49.37
N GLU A 68 16.76 -4.82 49.22
CA GLU A 68 16.72 -3.73 48.25
C GLU A 68 16.49 -4.22 46.82
N ARG A 69 17.22 -5.28 46.41
CA ARG A 69 17.08 -5.88 45.07
C ARG A 69 15.67 -6.41 44.86
N SER A 70 15.13 -7.17 45.82
CA SER A 70 13.76 -7.70 45.73
C SER A 70 12.71 -6.59 45.64
N LEU A 71 12.91 -5.46 46.31
CA LEU A 71 12.02 -4.31 46.23
C LEU A 71 12.11 -3.62 44.87
N ARG A 72 13.30 -3.50 44.28
CA ARG A 72 13.49 -2.97 42.92
C ARG A 72 12.84 -3.87 41.88
N GLU A 73 13.02 -5.18 41.99
CA GLU A 73 12.39 -6.17 41.10
C GLU A 73 10.86 -6.13 41.20
N LYS A 74 10.30 -6.05 42.42
CA LYS A 74 8.85 -5.86 42.61
C LYS A 74 8.33 -4.58 41.95
N ARG A 75 9.01 -3.44 42.14
CA ARG A 75 8.62 -2.17 41.51
C ARG A 75 8.69 -2.23 39.98
N ALA A 76 9.72 -2.86 39.43
CA ALA A 76 9.85 -3.06 37.99
C ALA A 76 8.71 -3.95 37.45
N ALA A 77 8.42 -5.07 38.13
CA ALA A 77 7.31 -5.95 37.78
C ALA A 77 5.96 -5.23 37.84
N ASP A 78 5.69 -4.45 38.89
CA ASP A 78 4.46 -3.65 39.02
C ASP A 78 4.34 -2.61 37.89
N THR A 79 5.45 -1.97 37.51
CA THR A 79 5.48 -0.98 36.42
C THR A 79 5.16 -1.62 35.07
N ILE A 80 5.80 -2.77 34.78
CA ILE A 80 5.54 -3.54 33.57
C ILE A 80 4.09 -4.03 33.55
N GLN A 81 3.57 -4.55 34.66
CA GLN A 81 2.18 -5.02 34.74
C GLN A 81 1.17 -3.90 34.52
N ARG A 82 1.39 -2.71 35.11
CA ARG A 82 0.53 -1.54 34.87
C ARG A 82 0.56 -1.13 33.39
N PHE A 83 1.75 -1.10 32.79
CA PHE A 83 1.92 -0.78 31.38
C PHE A 83 1.20 -1.80 30.47
N VAL A 84 1.37 -3.10 30.75
CA VAL A 84 0.71 -4.17 29.99
C VAL A 84 -0.82 -4.08 30.12
N ARG A 85 -1.36 -3.86 31.33
CA ARG A 85 -2.81 -3.67 31.52
C ARG A 85 -3.33 -2.45 30.76
N GLN A 86 -2.62 -1.32 30.85
CA GLN A 86 -2.98 -0.11 30.11
C GLN A 86 -2.92 -0.32 28.59
N TRP A 87 -1.91 -1.03 28.10
CA TRP A 87 -1.79 -1.39 26.69
C TRP A 87 -2.94 -2.31 26.25
N GLN A 88 -3.29 -3.32 27.04
CA GLN A 88 -4.43 -4.20 26.77
C GLN A 88 -5.75 -3.42 26.74
N THR A 89 -6.02 -2.54 27.71
CA THR A 89 -7.24 -1.72 27.71
C THR A 89 -7.29 -0.80 26.49
N ASN A 90 -6.17 -0.19 26.11
CA ASN A 90 -6.10 0.67 24.92
C ASN A 90 -6.32 -0.13 23.63
N LEU A 91 -5.78 -1.35 23.56
CA LEU A 91 -5.93 -2.24 22.42
C LEU A 91 -7.38 -2.74 22.28
N HIS A 92 -8.03 -3.10 23.39
CA HIS A 92 -9.45 -3.45 23.39
C HIS A 92 -10.34 -2.26 23.01
N ALA A 93 -10.06 -1.06 23.53
CA ALA A 93 -10.79 0.15 23.16
C ALA A 93 -10.64 0.49 21.68
N ARG A 94 -9.44 0.32 21.10
CA ARG A 94 -9.20 0.50 19.65
C ARG A 94 -9.97 -0.51 18.83
N ARG A 95 -9.94 -1.80 19.19
CA ARG A 95 -10.71 -2.84 18.48
C ARG A 95 -12.21 -2.57 18.52
N ALA A 96 -12.75 -2.20 19.68
CA ALA A 96 -14.17 -1.84 19.80
C ALA A 96 -14.53 -0.62 18.92
N ALA A 97 -13.67 0.40 18.89
CA ALA A 97 -13.88 1.56 18.03
C ALA A 97 -13.80 1.21 16.53
N GLU A 98 -12.90 0.30 16.14
CA GLU A 98 -12.80 -0.21 14.76
C GLU A 98 -14.02 -1.07 14.39
N GLU A 99 -14.51 -1.93 15.27
CA GLU A 99 -15.73 -2.71 15.08
C GLU A 99 -16.96 -1.80 14.91
N GLU A 100 -17.08 -0.73 15.70
CA GLU A 100 -18.13 0.28 15.51
C GLU A 100 -18.02 1.01 14.17
N LEU A 101 -16.80 1.26 13.69
CA LEU A 101 -16.58 1.87 12.38
C LEU A 101 -16.91 0.91 11.24
N TRP A 102 -16.60 -0.38 11.40
CA TRP A 102 -16.99 -1.41 10.45
C TRP A 102 -18.50 -1.51 10.30
N LYS A 103 -19.25 -1.52 11.43
CA LYS A 103 -20.72 -1.48 11.37
C LYS A 103 -21.22 -0.26 10.61
N LYS A 104 -20.68 0.93 10.89
CA LYS A 104 -21.05 2.15 10.17
C LYS A 104 -20.69 2.11 8.68
N TYR A 105 -19.62 1.39 8.32
CA TYR A 105 -19.21 1.17 6.94
C TYR A 105 -20.19 0.23 6.23
N GLU A 106 -20.49 -0.93 6.82
CA GLU A 106 -21.46 -1.89 6.28
C GLU A 106 -22.85 -1.26 6.16
N ASP A 107 -23.33 -0.57 7.19
CA ASP A 107 -24.59 0.19 7.17
C ASP A 107 -24.60 1.26 6.05
N ALA A 108 -23.45 1.88 5.77
CA ALA A 108 -23.37 2.89 4.70
C ALA A 108 -23.40 2.26 3.30
N VAL A 109 -22.75 1.10 3.13
CA VAL A 109 -22.79 0.36 1.87
C VAL A 109 -24.20 -0.15 1.61
N GLY A 110 -24.87 -0.73 2.61
CA GLY A 110 -26.26 -1.19 2.50
C GLY A 110 -27.22 -0.05 2.15
N GLU A 111 -27.09 1.11 2.81
CA GLU A 111 -27.89 2.29 2.42
C GLU A 111 -27.66 2.75 0.98
N ALA A 112 -26.44 2.62 0.46
CA ALA A 112 -26.17 2.97 -0.94
C ALA A 112 -26.77 1.95 -1.90
N GLU A 113 -26.73 0.66 -1.57
CA GLU A 113 -27.37 -0.42 -2.32
C GLU A 113 -28.88 -0.21 -2.38
N ASP A 114 -29.52 0.02 -1.24
CA ASP A 114 -30.97 0.30 -1.17
C ASP A 114 -31.35 1.51 -2.04
N LEU A 115 -30.58 2.60 -2.00
CA LEU A 115 -30.84 3.79 -2.80
C LEU A 115 -30.63 3.57 -4.30
N LEU A 116 -29.63 2.75 -4.69
CA LEU A 116 -29.40 2.41 -6.10
C LEU A 116 -30.52 1.49 -6.62
N GLU A 117 -30.97 0.53 -5.81
CA GLU A 117 -32.12 -0.31 -6.15
C GLU A 117 -33.40 0.51 -6.31
N GLU A 118 -33.64 1.49 -5.43
CA GLU A 118 -34.77 2.43 -5.56
C GLU A 118 -34.71 3.26 -6.85
N LEU A 119 -33.50 3.70 -7.27
CA LEU A 119 -33.30 4.46 -8.49
C LEU A 119 -33.57 3.60 -9.73
N HIS A 120 -32.99 2.39 -9.78
CA HIS A 120 -33.23 1.45 -10.88
C HIS A 120 -34.69 1.01 -10.96
N ALA A 121 -35.39 0.91 -9.83
CA ALA A 121 -36.83 0.62 -9.82
C ALA A 121 -37.63 1.76 -10.47
N THR A 122 -37.27 3.03 -10.21
CA THR A 122 -37.93 4.17 -10.83
C THR A 122 -37.60 4.34 -12.31
N GLU A 123 -36.34 4.13 -12.72
CA GLU A 123 -35.93 4.19 -14.13
C GLU A 123 -36.67 3.12 -14.97
N LYS A 124 -36.83 1.89 -14.44
CA LYS A 124 -37.61 0.82 -15.08
C LYS A 124 -39.12 1.09 -15.16
N GLU A 125 -39.65 2.01 -14.35
CA GLU A 125 -41.06 2.45 -14.47
C GLU A 125 -41.21 3.53 -15.55
N GLU A 126 -40.20 4.38 -15.75
CA GLU A 126 -40.19 5.43 -16.78
C GLU A 126 -39.89 4.87 -18.19
N ASP A 127 -39.01 3.86 -18.32
CA ASP A 127 -38.67 3.25 -19.62
C ASP A 127 -39.77 2.38 -20.22
N LYS A 128 -40.73 1.91 -19.40
CA LYS A 128 -41.90 1.15 -19.89
C LYS A 128 -42.83 1.95 -20.79
N ASP A 129 -42.70 3.27 -20.82
CA ASP A 129 -43.52 4.15 -21.66
C ASP A 129 -42.88 4.49 -23.03
N VAL A 130 -41.68 3.98 -23.35
CA VAL A 130 -40.91 4.40 -24.55
C VAL A 130 -40.58 3.27 -25.55
N GLU A 131 -40.90 2.00 -25.26
CA GLU A 131 -40.58 0.90 -26.19
C GLU A 131 -41.49 0.86 -27.45
N LYS A 132 -41.03 1.49 -28.54
CA LYS A 132 -41.22 1.02 -29.93
C LYS A 132 -40.38 1.83 -30.91
N GLU A 133 -39.19 1.34 -31.25
CA GLU A 133 -38.60 1.44 -32.60
C GLU A 133 -37.39 0.50 -32.69
N GLU A 134 -37.64 -0.77 -33.05
CA GLU A 134 -36.60 -1.70 -33.49
C GLU A 134 -36.16 -1.33 -34.91
N LYS A 135 -34.85 -1.19 -35.13
CA LYS A 135 -34.25 -1.23 -36.47
C LYS A 135 -33.16 -2.29 -36.52
N GLU A 136 -33.41 -3.27 -37.40
CA GLU A 136 -32.48 -4.31 -37.85
C GLU A 136 -31.30 -3.73 -38.64
N GLY A 137 -30.10 -4.26 -38.40
CA GLY A 137 -28.89 -4.01 -39.21
C GLY A 137 -27.71 -4.83 -38.70
N ASP A 138 -27.47 -6.01 -39.29
CA ASP A 138 -26.60 -7.09 -38.80
C ASP A 138 -25.07 -6.84 -38.85
N GLU A 139 -24.58 -5.71 -39.36
CA GLU A 139 -23.15 -5.33 -39.26
C GLU A 139 -22.89 -4.12 -38.35
N ALA A 140 -23.93 -3.34 -38.03
CA ALA A 140 -23.89 -2.30 -37.00
C ALA A 140 -23.98 -2.88 -35.58
N ASN A 141 -24.13 -4.21 -35.47
CA ASN A 141 -24.45 -4.90 -34.23
C ASN A 141 -23.23 -5.03 -33.32
N ALA A 142 -22.03 -5.31 -33.84
CA ALA A 142 -20.84 -5.51 -33.00
C ALA A 142 -20.37 -4.20 -32.33
N ASP A 143 -20.39 -3.08 -33.05
CA ASP A 143 -20.01 -1.77 -32.50
C ASP A 143 -21.11 -1.22 -31.58
N ALA A 144 -22.39 -1.47 -31.90
CA ALA A 144 -23.50 -1.15 -30.99
C ALA A 144 -23.44 -1.96 -29.69
N ILE A 145 -23.15 -3.27 -29.76
CA ILE A 145 -22.95 -4.14 -28.59
C ILE A 145 -21.78 -3.63 -27.74
N ARG A 146 -20.63 -3.29 -28.35
CA ARG A 146 -19.49 -2.70 -27.62
C ARG A 146 -19.82 -1.39 -26.94
N LEU A 147 -20.63 -0.54 -27.59
CA LEU A 147 -21.07 0.73 -27.02
C LEU A 147 -22.03 0.52 -25.84
N GLU A 148 -22.96 -0.43 -25.95
CA GLU A 148 -23.88 -0.82 -24.89
C GLU A 148 -23.14 -1.46 -23.71
N ASP A 149 -22.19 -2.36 -23.97
CA ASP A 149 -21.33 -2.96 -22.95
C ASP A 149 -20.50 -1.91 -22.21
N ALA A 150 -19.94 -0.94 -22.95
CA ALA A 150 -19.20 0.18 -22.35
C ALA A 150 -20.11 1.09 -21.51
N ALA A 151 -21.32 1.39 -21.98
CA ALA A 151 -22.30 2.17 -21.21
C ALA A 151 -22.72 1.43 -19.93
N PHE A 152 -22.92 0.12 -20.00
CA PHE A 152 -23.22 -0.72 -18.85
C PHE A 152 -22.06 -0.71 -17.84
N ALA A 153 -20.82 -0.85 -18.32
CA ALA A 153 -19.62 -0.78 -17.47
C ALA A 153 -19.49 0.57 -16.75
N VAL A 154 -19.87 1.67 -17.39
CA VAL A 154 -19.91 3.01 -16.78
C VAL A 154 -20.90 3.06 -15.62
N GLU A 155 -22.12 2.57 -15.82
CA GLU A 155 -23.15 2.57 -14.77
C GLU A 155 -22.81 1.61 -13.61
N GLU A 156 -22.22 0.46 -13.90
CA GLU A 156 -21.72 -0.46 -12.87
C GLU A 156 -20.59 0.19 -12.04
N ALA A 157 -19.61 0.80 -12.71
CA ALA A 157 -18.51 1.48 -12.03
C ALA A 157 -18.99 2.70 -11.22
N ARG A 158 -19.99 3.43 -11.74
CA ARG A 158 -20.68 4.52 -11.04
C ARG A 158 -21.38 4.03 -9.78
N ALA A 159 -22.11 2.93 -9.85
CA ALA A 159 -22.78 2.30 -8.70
C ALA A 159 -21.76 1.89 -7.61
N GLU A 160 -20.68 1.21 -7.98
CA GLU A 160 -19.61 0.82 -7.04
C GLU A 160 -18.89 2.03 -6.43
N PHE A 161 -18.69 3.10 -7.19
CA PHE A 161 -18.17 4.36 -6.67
C PHE A 161 -19.09 4.95 -5.59
N TYR A 162 -20.40 5.01 -5.82
CA TYR A 162 -21.35 5.53 -4.83
C TYR A 162 -21.39 4.70 -3.55
N LYS A 163 -21.35 3.36 -3.66
CA LYS A 163 -21.24 2.48 -2.48
C LYS A 163 -19.99 2.79 -1.67
N ALA A 164 -18.85 2.96 -2.33
CA ALA A 164 -17.59 3.30 -1.66
C ALA A 164 -17.59 4.71 -1.06
N GLN A 165 -18.24 5.68 -1.72
CA GLN A 165 -18.32 7.07 -1.27
C GLN A 165 -19.28 7.25 -0.10
N ARG A 166 -20.38 6.49 -0.01
CA ARG A 166 -21.43 6.70 1.02
C ARG A 166 -20.88 6.73 2.44
N PHE A 167 -19.88 5.90 2.73
CA PHE A 167 -19.19 5.92 4.02
C PHE A 167 -18.52 7.27 4.33
N MET A 168 -18.01 7.99 3.33
CA MET A 168 -17.31 9.28 3.49
C MET A 168 -18.17 10.36 4.16
N LEU A 169 -19.50 10.29 3.97
CA LEU A 169 -20.45 11.19 4.61
C LEU A 169 -20.43 11.06 6.15
N ARG A 170 -20.11 9.86 6.66
CA ARG A 170 -20.10 9.53 8.10
C ARG A 170 -18.76 9.77 8.79
N ILE A 171 -17.71 10.09 8.02
CA ILE A 171 -16.34 10.20 8.53
C ILE A 171 -16.17 11.48 9.34
N ARG A 172 -15.40 11.39 10.43
CA ARG A 172 -14.95 12.54 11.22
C ARG A 172 -13.52 12.93 10.82
N LYS A 173 -13.21 14.23 10.87
CA LYS A 173 -11.85 14.75 10.61
C LYS A 173 -10.74 14.09 11.45
N ALA A 174 -11.08 13.54 12.61
CA ALA A 174 -10.13 12.86 13.50
C ALA A 174 -9.48 11.66 12.82
N PHE A 175 -10.23 10.85 12.07
CA PHE A 175 -9.70 9.65 11.41
C PHE A 175 -8.65 9.99 10.34
N ILE A 176 -8.88 11.07 9.59
CA ILE A 176 -7.92 11.59 8.61
C ILE A 176 -6.69 12.16 9.33
N GLY A 177 -6.90 12.81 10.47
CA GLY A 177 -5.82 13.26 11.36
C GLY A 177 -4.94 12.10 11.86
N ASP A 178 -5.55 11.01 12.28
CA ASP A 178 -4.84 9.81 12.76
C ASP A 178 -4.00 9.17 11.66
N LEU A 179 -4.58 8.99 10.46
CA LEU A 179 -3.85 8.49 9.28
C LEU A 179 -2.67 9.40 8.91
N LYS A 180 -2.88 10.72 8.93
CA LYS A 180 -1.81 11.69 8.69
C LYS A 180 -0.69 11.57 9.72
N HIS A 181 -1.02 11.48 11.00
CA HIS A 181 -0.01 11.32 12.06
C HIS A 181 0.73 9.99 11.92
N GLU A 182 0.03 8.93 11.57
CA GLU A 182 0.62 7.63 11.31
C GLU A 182 1.61 7.66 10.14
N LEU A 183 1.24 8.29 9.02
CA LEU A 183 2.13 8.45 7.86
C LEU A 183 3.45 9.13 8.27
N VAL A 184 3.38 10.21 9.07
CA VAL A 184 4.56 10.91 9.57
C VAL A 184 5.40 10.04 10.52
N ASN A 185 4.74 9.29 11.41
CA ASN A 185 5.42 8.41 12.36
C ASN A 185 6.13 7.26 11.66
N ARG A 186 5.56 6.73 10.57
CA ARG A 186 6.10 5.61 9.80
C ARG A 186 6.95 6.02 8.60
N ARG A 187 7.29 7.31 8.46
CA ARG A 187 8.07 7.86 7.31
C ARG A 187 9.35 7.09 6.97
N LYS A 188 10.03 6.51 7.95
CA LYS A 188 11.26 5.72 7.71
C LYS A 188 10.97 4.41 7.00
N GLN A 189 9.86 3.76 7.34
CA GLN A 189 9.43 2.52 6.69
C GLN A 189 9.04 2.80 5.24
N VAL A 190 8.30 3.88 5.02
CA VAL A 190 7.94 4.32 3.65
C VAL A 190 9.20 4.58 2.81
N ARG A 191 10.20 5.28 3.34
CA ARG A 191 11.46 5.52 2.61
C ARG A 191 12.17 4.23 2.21
N MET A 192 12.29 3.27 3.12
CA MET A 192 12.90 1.98 2.79
C MET A 192 12.15 1.23 1.70
N GLU A 193 10.82 1.36 1.62
CA GLU A 193 10.05 0.76 0.52
C GLU A 193 10.18 1.57 -0.78
N GLN A 194 10.25 2.90 -0.71
CA GLN A 194 10.52 3.74 -1.88
C GLN A 194 11.89 3.41 -2.50
N ASP A 195 12.93 3.24 -1.67
CA ASP A 195 14.27 2.87 -2.12
C ASP A 195 14.25 1.53 -2.89
N LYS A 196 13.46 0.55 -2.45
CA LYS A 196 13.29 -0.71 -3.20
C LYS A 196 12.61 -0.51 -4.54
N VAL A 197 11.63 0.41 -4.63
CA VAL A 197 10.94 0.74 -5.89
C VAL A 197 11.90 1.44 -6.85
N HIS A 198 12.77 2.31 -6.34
CA HIS A 198 13.87 2.89 -7.11
C HIS A 198 14.78 1.80 -7.67
N ASP A 199 15.25 0.86 -6.84
CA ASP A 199 16.10 -0.24 -7.29
C ASP A 199 15.42 -1.10 -8.38
N MET A 200 14.10 -1.32 -8.27
CA MET A 200 13.32 -2.06 -9.28
C MET A 200 13.16 -1.28 -10.58
N LEU A 201 12.95 0.04 -10.50
CA LEU A 201 12.87 0.90 -11.67
C LEU A 201 14.21 0.94 -12.41
N ASP A 202 15.31 1.08 -11.68
CA ASP A 202 16.65 1.08 -12.25
C ASP A 202 16.90 -0.23 -13.00
N ALA A 203 16.62 -1.38 -12.37
CA ALA A 203 16.74 -2.70 -13.02
C ALA A 203 15.85 -2.84 -14.27
N ALA A 204 14.57 -2.45 -14.19
CA ALA A 204 13.65 -2.52 -15.32
C ALA A 204 14.09 -1.61 -16.49
N SER A 205 14.66 -0.45 -16.18
CA SER A 205 15.16 0.48 -17.19
C SER A 205 16.45 -0.02 -17.86
N GLU A 206 17.31 -0.74 -17.12
CA GLU A 206 18.48 -1.41 -17.68
C GLU A 206 18.04 -2.55 -18.62
N ASP A 207 17.10 -3.38 -18.20
CA ASP A 207 16.53 -4.46 -19.02
C ASP A 207 15.90 -3.94 -20.33
N ALA A 208 15.17 -2.82 -20.26
CA ALA A 208 14.56 -2.18 -21.44
C ALA A 208 15.64 -1.71 -22.43
N ARG A 209 16.69 -1.05 -21.94
CA ARG A 209 17.81 -0.61 -22.78
C ARG A 209 18.56 -1.79 -23.42
N GLU A 210 18.79 -2.86 -22.68
CA GLU A 210 19.43 -4.06 -23.23
C GLU A 210 18.60 -4.68 -24.36
N LYS A 211 17.26 -4.69 -24.24
CA LYS A 211 16.37 -5.15 -25.32
C LYS A 211 16.43 -4.24 -26.54
N GLU A 212 16.35 -2.93 -26.35
CA GLU A 212 16.48 -1.95 -27.45
C GLU A 212 17.83 -2.09 -28.17
N GLU A 213 18.94 -2.21 -27.43
CA GLU A 213 20.26 -2.44 -28.00
C GLU A 213 20.31 -3.77 -28.78
N ALA A 214 19.72 -4.84 -28.25
CA ALA A 214 19.64 -6.12 -28.92
C ALA A 214 18.79 -6.07 -30.21
N GLU A 215 17.68 -5.34 -30.20
CA GLU A 215 16.82 -5.12 -31.37
C GLU A 215 17.51 -4.27 -32.43
N VAL A 216 18.22 -3.20 -32.05
CA VAL A 216 19.04 -2.39 -32.95
C VAL A 216 20.16 -3.23 -33.56
N ILE A 217 20.81 -4.08 -32.77
CA ILE A 217 21.82 -5.02 -33.27
C ILE A 217 21.20 -6.06 -34.21
N ALA A 218 20.02 -6.60 -33.91
CA ALA A 218 19.30 -7.56 -34.76
C ALA A 218 18.86 -6.93 -36.09
N LEU A 219 18.33 -5.71 -36.06
CA LEU A 219 17.99 -4.91 -37.25
C LEU A 219 19.24 -4.57 -38.08
N ALA A 220 20.36 -4.25 -37.43
CA ALA A 220 21.64 -3.99 -38.09
C ALA A 220 22.30 -5.25 -38.67
N THR A 221 21.96 -6.44 -38.17
CA THR A 221 22.60 -7.72 -38.56
C THR A 221 21.73 -8.62 -39.43
N ARG A 222 20.64 -8.11 -40.03
CA ARG A 222 19.74 -8.81 -40.99
C ARG A 222 20.36 -10.07 -41.62
N GLY A 223 20.11 -11.23 -41.00
CA GLY A 223 20.60 -12.54 -41.47
C GLY A 223 21.14 -13.50 -40.41
N ALA A 224 21.36 -13.10 -39.15
CA ALA A 224 21.73 -14.04 -38.10
C ALA A 224 20.68 -14.05 -36.97
N LEU A 225 19.90 -15.13 -36.89
CA LEU A 225 19.01 -15.40 -35.75
C LEU A 225 19.83 -15.43 -34.45
N PRO A 226 19.49 -14.64 -33.42
CA PRO A 226 20.00 -14.89 -32.09
C PRO A 226 19.25 -16.12 -31.52
N ASN A 227 20.01 -17.12 -31.06
CA ASN A 227 19.48 -18.32 -30.41
C ASN A 227 18.60 -17.92 -29.20
N SER A 228 17.35 -18.38 -29.18
CA SER A 228 16.33 -18.15 -28.14
C SER A 228 16.62 -18.81 -26.78
N ALA A 229 17.87 -19.16 -26.49
CA ALA A 229 18.26 -19.86 -25.26
C ALA A 229 18.81 -18.94 -24.15
N ALA A 230 19.09 -17.65 -24.44
CA ALA A 230 19.79 -16.76 -23.51
C ALA A 230 18.86 -15.82 -22.70
N THR A 231 17.61 -15.62 -23.10
CA THR A 231 16.66 -14.70 -22.43
C THR A 231 15.78 -15.39 -21.39
N ALA A 232 15.59 -16.71 -21.49
CA ALA A 232 14.77 -17.50 -20.56
C ALA A 232 15.26 -17.54 -19.09
N PRO A 233 16.58 -17.50 -18.76
CA PRO A 233 17.03 -17.52 -17.37
C PRO A 233 17.10 -16.14 -16.69
N LEU A 234 17.00 -15.03 -17.43
CA LEU A 234 17.04 -13.66 -16.87
C LEU A 234 15.64 -13.18 -16.43
N VAL A 235 14.59 -13.49 -17.21
CA VAL A 235 13.18 -13.25 -16.81
C VAL A 235 12.82 -14.04 -15.54
N ARG A 236 13.47 -15.20 -15.31
CA ARG A 236 13.25 -16.02 -14.10
C ARG A 236 13.91 -15.49 -12.82
N GLN A 237 14.81 -14.51 -12.88
CA GLN A 237 15.45 -13.97 -11.65
C GLN A 237 14.64 -12.88 -10.94
N VAL A 238 13.59 -12.33 -11.59
CA VAL A 238 12.69 -11.34 -10.96
C VAL A 238 11.55 -12.00 -10.16
N ALA A 239 11.26 -13.28 -10.42
CA ALA A 239 10.17 -14.02 -9.79
C ALA A 239 10.52 -14.60 -8.40
N GLN A 240 11.17 -13.81 -7.51
CA GLN A 240 11.08 -14.14 -6.09
C GLN A 240 9.72 -13.64 -5.58
N PRO A 241 8.81 -14.52 -5.14
CA PRO A 241 7.53 -14.09 -4.58
C PRO A 241 7.81 -13.26 -3.32
N ARG A 242 7.62 -11.94 -3.41
CA ARG A 242 7.87 -10.97 -2.33
C ARG A 242 6.63 -10.73 -1.45
N HIS A 243 5.49 -11.33 -1.80
CA HIS A 243 4.17 -10.97 -1.27
C HIS A 243 3.84 -11.52 0.13
N ASP A 244 4.81 -12.12 0.83
CA ASP A 244 4.60 -12.63 2.20
C ASP A 244 4.18 -11.51 3.17
N ARG A 245 4.54 -10.24 2.88
CA ARG A 245 4.15 -9.11 3.70
C ARG A 245 4.09 -7.78 2.95
N ILE A 246 2.89 -7.43 2.50
CA ILE A 246 2.60 -6.12 1.93
C ILE A 246 2.67 -5.04 3.03
N SER A 247 3.39 -3.95 2.75
CA SER A 247 3.67 -2.90 3.73
C SER A 247 2.49 -1.92 3.86
N SER A 248 1.69 -2.04 4.93
CA SER A 248 0.59 -1.08 5.21
C SER A 248 1.02 0.40 5.21
N PRO A 249 2.21 0.80 5.72
CA PRO A 249 2.69 2.17 5.60
C PRO A 249 2.83 2.65 4.16
N MET A 250 3.26 1.77 3.24
CA MET A 250 3.41 2.08 1.83
C MET A 250 2.04 2.21 1.15
N ILE A 251 1.09 1.33 1.47
CA ILE A 251 -0.32 1.46 1.03
C ILE A 251 -0.86 2.83 1.47
N LEU A 252 -0.70 3.19 2.74
CA LEU A 252 -1.14 4.47 3.28
C LEU A 252 -0.53 5.67 2.54
N PHE A 253 0.78 5.62 2.27
CA PHE A 253 1.46 6.67 1.53
C PHE A 253 0.92 6.82 0.10
N ARG A 254 0.83 5.71 -0.66
CA ARG A 254 0.34 5.70 -2.04
C ARG A 254 -1.11 6.16 -2.13
N VAL A 255 -1.99 5.67 -1.26
CA VAL A 255 -3.41 6.07 -1.22
C VAL A 255 -3.54 7.58 -0.96
N LEU A 256 -2.88 8.11 0.06
CA LEU A 256 -2.96 9.55 0.36
C LEU A 256 -2.31 10.41 -0.74
N ARG A 257 -1.25 9.90 -1.38
CA ARG A 257 -0.63 10.55 -2.53
C ARG A 257 -1.58 10.61 -3.73
N CYS A 258 -2.25 9.51 -4.09
CA CYS A 258 -3.22 9.49 -5.18
C CYS A 258 -4.38 10.45 -4.93
N TRP A 259 -4.87 10.54 -3.69
CA TRP A 259 -5.86 11.56 -3.33
C TRP A 259 -5.32 12.99 -3.44
N CYS A 260 -4.03 13.23 -3.23
CA CYS A 260 -3.46 14.56 -3.48
C CYS A 260 -3.42 14.88 -4.98
N TYR A 261 -3.20 13.89 -5.85
CA TYR A 261 -3.32 14.07 -7.30
C TYR A 261 -4.74 14.44 -7.70
N PHE A 262 -5.74 13.69 -7.26
CA PHE A 262 -7.14 13.97 -7.58
C PHE A 262 -7.68 15.28 -7.00
N LEU A 263 -7.34 15.62 -5.75
CA LEU A 263 -7.99 16.73 -5.05
C LEU A 263 -7.25 18.06 -5.15
N PHE A 264 -5.95 18.05 -5.47
CA PHE A 264 -5.12 19.25 -5.39
C PHE A 264 -4.24 19.50 -6.63
N ASP A 265 -4.37 18.70 -7.69
CA ASP A 265 -3.48 18.73 -8.87
C ASP A 265 -1.99 18.75 -8.49
N SER A 266 -1.63 17.98 -7.45
CA SER A 266 -0.28 18.05 -6.91
C SER A 266 0.74 17.49 -7.90
N THR A 267 1.92 18.11 -8.00
CA THR A 267 3.02 17.58 -8.81
C THR A 267 3.79 16.46 -8.08
N PRO A 268 4.45 15.52 -8.79
CA PRO A 268 5.25 14.46 -8.17
C PRO A 268 6.24 14.98 -7.13
N LYS A 269 6.88 16.12 -7.41
CA LYS A 269 7.79 16.79 -6.49
C LYS A 269 7.12 17.20 -5.19
N GLN A 270 5.88 17.69 -5.23
CA GLN A 270 5.10 18.09 -4.05
C GLN A 270 4.69 16.88 -3.18
N VAL A 271 4.54 15.69 -3.76
CA VAL A 271 4.10 14.48 -3.04
C VAL A 271 5.17 13.40 -2.89
N SER A 272 6.41 13.72 -3.24
CA SER A 272 7.56 12.81 -3.19
C SER A 272 7.86 12.19 -1.81
N THR A 273 7.43 12.83 -0.71
CA THR A 273 7.75 12.37 0.65
C THR A 273 6.52 12.25 1.55
N PRO A 274 6.54 11.35 2.56
CA PRO A 274 5.47 11.25 3.55
C PRO A 274 5.16 12.57 4.28
N THR A 275 6.18 13.42 4.46
CA THR A 275 6.01 14.70 5.15
C THR A 275 5.33 15.73 4.26
N SER A 276 5.62 15.73 2.96
CA SER A 276 5.01 16.65 2.01
C SER A 276 3.55 16.28 1.73
N VAL A 277 3.24 14.98 1.57
CA VAL A 277 1.86 14.47 1.51
C VAL A 277 1.09 14.86 2.78
N ALA A 278 1.66 14.61 3.96
CA ALA A 278 1.03 15.00 5.21
C ALA A 278 0.79 16.52 5.32
N ALA A 279 1.65 17.36 4.73
CA ALA A 279 1.48 18.81 4.74
C ALA A 279 0.26 19.26 3.89
N LEU A 280 0.03 18.60 2.76
CA LEU A 280 -1.13 18.85 1.88
C LEU A 280 -2.44 18.38 2.50
N VAL A 281 -2.42 17.23 3.19
CA VAL A 281 -3.60 16.67 3.85
C VAL A 281 -3.98 17.51 5.07
N LYS A 282 -4.89 18.46 4.88
CA LYS A 282 -5.56 19.20 5.97
C LYS A 282 -6.84 18.44 6.36
N PRO A 283 -6.94 17.80 7.54
CA PRO A 283 -7.98 16.81 7.82
C PRO A 283 -9.42 17.30 7.62
N PHE A 284 -9.71 18.57 7.92
CA PHE A 284 -11.04 19.13 7.72
C PHE A 284 -11.36 19.37 6.24
N THR A 285 -10.46 20.05 5.51
CA THR A 285 -10.59 20.31 4.07
C THR A 285 -10.65 19.02 3.27
N PHE A 286 -9.76 18.08 3.57
CA PHE A 286 -9.68 16.79 2.92
C PHE A 286 -10.98 15.98 3.11
N MET A 287 -11.54 15.98 4.32
CA MET A 287 -12.84 15.36 4.60
C MET A 287 -13.99 15.99 3.78
N GLN A 288 -14.03 17.32 3.67
CA GLN A 288 -15.06 18.00 2.87
C GLN A 288 -14.95 17.65 1.39
N LEU A 289 -13.72 17.65 0.86
CA LEU A 289 -13.45 17.28 -0.52
C LEU A 289 -13.83 15.83 -0.80
N LEU A 290 -13.44 14.88 0.04
CA LEU A 290 -13.84 13.46 -0.13
C LEU A 290 -15.36 13.24 -0.12
N ARG A 291 -16.12 14.06 0.63
CA ARG A 291 -17.59 13.96 0.68
C ARG A 291 -18.28 14.49 -0.56
N SER A 292 -17.67 15.46 -1.23
CA SER A 292 -18.21 16.13 -2.42
C SER A 292 -17.61 15.60 -3.72
N PHE A 293 -16.48 14.88 -3.63
CA PHE A 293 -15.69 14.43 -4.77
C PHE A 293 -16.51 13.65 -5.79
N ASN A 294 -16.40 14.05 -7.05
CA ASN A 294 -16.94 13.33 -8.19
C ASN A 294 -15.83 13.21 -9.25
N PRO A 295 -15.48 12.00 -9.72
CA PRO A 295 -14.43 11.81 -10.71
C PRO A 295 -14.83 12.20 -12.15
N VAL A 296 -16.13 12.36 -12.44
CA VAL A 296 -16.66 12.54 -13.81
C VAL A 296 -17.44 13.85 -14.00
N ALA A 297 -17.71 14.59 -12.92
CA ALA A 297 -18.37 15.89 -13.03
C ALA A 297 -17.81 16.89 -12.03
N SER A 298 -18.01 18.18 -12.34
CA SER A 298 -17.71 19.25 -11.39
C SER A 298 -18.55 19.12 -10.11
N TYR A 299 -17.99 19.57 -8.98
CA TYR A 299 -18.63 19.44 -7.68
C TYR A 299 -18.32 20.62 -6.78
N ARG A 300 -19.16 20.85 -5.76
CA ARG A 300 -18.96 21.93 -4.79
C ARG A 300 -18.50 21.39 -3.46
N ARG A 301 -17.46 22.01 -2.89
CA ARG A 301 -16.88 21.58 -1.61
C ARG A 301 -17.86 21.59 -0.44
N SER A 302 -18.83 22.50 -0.48
CA SER A 302 -19.89 22.65 0.52
C SER A 302 -21.02 21.63 0.38
N GLU A 303 -21.18 21.02 -0.80
CA GLU A 303 -22.30 20.14 -1.14
C GLU A 303 -21.83 18.69 -1.21
N PRO A 304 -22.20 17.83 -0.24
CA PRO A 304 -21.86 16.41 -0.31
C PRO A 304 -22.55 15.74 -1.50
N LEU A 305 -21.84 14.85 -2.19
CA LEU A 305 -22.42 14.10 -3.30
C LEU A 305 -23.47 13.14 -2.74
N ARG A 306 -24.72 13.30 -3.20
CA ARG A 306 -25.88 12.56 -2.73
C ARG A 306 -26.72 12.09 -3.90
N LEU A 307 -26.99 10.78 -3.96
CA LEU A 307 -27.92 10.20 -4.92
C LEU A 307 -29.33 10.79 -4.75
N GLU A 308 -29.71 11.17 -3.52
CA GLU A 308 -31.03 11.71 -3.21
C GLU A 308 -31.29 13.08 -3.86
N GLN A 309 -30.25 13.83 -4.26
CA GLN A 309 -30.41 15.17 -4.87
C GLN A 309 -31.04 15.14 -6.27
N LYS A 310 -30.95 14.02 -7.01
CA LYS A 310 -31.63 13.90 -8.32
C LYS A 310 -33.17 13.88 -8.19
N ARG A 311 -33.73 13.56 -7.02
CA ARG A 311 -35.19 13.41 -6.80
C ARG A 311 -35.94 14.71 -6.45
N GLY A 312 -35.29 15.87 -6.32
CA GLY A 312 -35.98 17.06 -5.82
C GLY A 312 -35.32 18.39 -6.15
N GLY A 313 -35.68 18.97 -7.28
CA GLY A 313 -35.59 20.41 -7.51
C GLY A 313 -36.57 21.17 -6.62
N ASN A 314 -36.29 21.23 -5.31
CA ASN A 314 -36.74 22.24 -4.35
C ASN A 314 -36.20 21.88 -2.96
N ALA A 315 -35.00 22.34 -2.65
CA ALA A 315 -34.52 22.41 -1.27
C ALA A 315 -35.15 23.63 -0.58
N GLU A 316 -36.44 23.53 -0.24
CA GLU A 316 -37.03 24.42 0.77
C GLU A 316 -36.67 23.93 2.18
N GLY A 317 -35.87 24.73 2.88
CA GLY A 317 -35.92 24.85 4.34
C GLY A 317 -34.93 24.01 5.14
N GLY A 318 -33.84 24.64 5.59
CA GLY A 318 -32.91 24.00 6.53
C GLY A 318 -31.77 24.87 7.05
N ALA A 319 -32.08 26.10 7.50
CA ALA A 319 -31.31 26.94 8.44
C ALA A 319 -29.77 27.09 8.26
N ASP A 320 -29.37 28.32 7.93
CA ASP A 320 -28.08 28.93 8.26
C ASP A 320 -26.86 28.50 7.42
N ASP A 321 -27.06 28.30 6.11
CA ASP A 321 -25.93 28.17 5.17
C ASP A 321 -25.45 29.55 4.72
N MET A 322 -24.31 29.95 5.29
CA MET A 322 -23.44 30.98 4.74
C MET A 322 -23.18 30.66 3.27
N GLN A 323 -23.83 31.40 2.38
CA GLN A 323 -23.52 31.49 0.95
C GLN A 323 -22.07 31.97 0.78
N TYR A 324 -21.12 31.07 0.90
CA TYR A 324 -19.91 31.19 0.11
C TYR A 324 -20.31 30.71 -1.28
N GLU A 325 -20.26 31.61 -2.26
CA GLU A 325 -20.17 31.24 -3.67
C GLU A 325 -18.85 30.48 -3.86
N ASP A 326 -18.81 29.23 -3.39
CA ASP A 326 -17.72 28.31 -3.68
C ASP A 326 -17.84 28.00 -5.18
N GLU A 327 -16.88 28.51 -5.95
CA GLU A 327 -16.72 28.16 -7.36
C GLU A 327 -16.74 26.62 -7.50
N PRO A 328 -17.46 26.08 -8.50
CA PRO A 328 -17.44 24.64 -8.77
C PRO A 328 -15.99 24.17 -8.92
N ILE A 329 -15.62 23.15 -8.15
CA ILE A 329 -14.37 22.46 -8.35
C ILE A 329 -14.53 21.63 -9.62
N GLU A 330 -13.66 21.88 -10.58
CA GLU A 330 -13.58 21.11 -11.82
C GLU A 330 -13.31 19.64 -11.50
N GLN A 331 -13.80 18.76 -12.37
CA GLN A 331 -13.49 17.34 -12.26
C GLN A 331 -11.98 17.10 -12.39
N PRO A 332 -11.46 15.97 -11.88
CA PRO A 332 -10.07 15.62 -12.08
C PRO A 332 -9.72 15.55 -13.58
N LYS A 333 -8.57 16.12 -13.93
CA LYS A 333 -8.08 16.10 -15.31
C LYS A 333 -7.77 14.68 -15.77
N PRO A 334 -7.91 14.34 -17.07
CA PRO A 334 -7.56 13.02 -17.59
C PRO A 334 -6.12 12.59 -17.25
N ARG A 335 -5.15 13.51 -17.25
CA ARG A 335 -3.77 13.23 -16.82
C ARG A 335 -3.67 12.79 -15.36
N GLN A 336 -4.45 13.41 -14.46
CA GLN A 336 -4.47 13.03 -13.05
C GLN A 336 -5.05 11.63 -12.87
N ALA A 337 -6.13 11.31 -13.60
CA ALA A 337 -6.73 9.98 -13.62
C ALA A 337 -5.73 8.93 -14.11
N ARG A 338 -5.13 9.11 -15.28
CA ARG A 338 -4.09 8.21 -15.82
C ARG A 338 -2.95 7.98 -14.83
N ARG A 339 -2.44 9.05 -14.21
CA ARG A 339 -1.39 8.94 -13.17
C ARG A 339 -1.86 8.13 -11.97
N VAL A 340 -3.08 8.37 -11.48
CA VAL A 340 -3.64 7.61 -10.37
C VAL A 340 -3.82 6.13 -10.75
N SER A 341 -4.35 5.82 -11.94
CA SER A 341 -4.49 4.45 -12.45
C SER A 341 -3.14 3.73 -12.51
N ARG A 342 -2.09 4.40 -13.01
CA ARG A 342 -0.71 3.86 -13.04
C ARG A 342 -0.17 3.55 -11.65
N ILE A 343 -0.30 4.48 -10.71
CA ILE A 343 0.17 4.28 -9.33
C ILE A 343 -0.66 3.20 -8.62
N LEU A 344 -1.97 3.16 -8.87
CA LEU A 344 -2.84 2.10 -8.37
C LEU A 344 -2.41 0.75 -8.93
N ARG A 345 -2.04 0.64 -10.20
CA ARG A 345 -1.53 -0.62 -10.77
C ARG A 345 -0.30 -1.11 -10.01
N VAL A 346 0.70 -0.25 -9.78
CA VAL A 346 1.88 -0.60 -8.97
C VAL A 346 1.51 -0.98 -7.53
N LEU A 347 0.54 -0.29 -6.94
CA LEU A 347 0.03 -0.58 -5.60
C LEU A 347 -0.65 -1.95 -5.54
N MET A 348 -1.57 -2.23 -6.46
CA MET A 348 -2.41 -3.42 -6.46
C MET A 348 -1.64 -4.68 -6.86
N HIS A 349 -0.53 -4.52 -7.61
CA HIS A 349 0.38 -5.62 -7.96
C HIS A 349 1.61 -5.71 -7.03
N ASP A 350 1.68 -4.87 -5.99
CA ASP A 350 2.80 -4.86 -5.03
C ASP A 350 4.19 -4.78 -5.71
N ASN A 351 4.28 -3.94 -6.75
CA ASN A 351 5.46 -3.74 -7.62
C ASN A 351 5.86 -4.94 -8.49
N GLU A 352 5.01 -5.94 -8.66
CA GLU A 352 5.21 -7.01 -9.63
C GLU A 352 4.64 -6.61 -10.99
N TYR A 353 5.43 -6.80 -12.05
CA TYR A 353 4.90 -6.71 -13.41
C TYR A 353 4.00 -7.93 -13.67
N LEU A 354 2.72 -7.64 -13.92
CA LEU A 354 1.74 -8.61 -14.39
C LEU A 354 1.14 -8.00 -15.64
N SER A 355 1.26 -8.75 -16.76
CA SER A 355 0.71 -8.34 -18.05
C SER A 355 -0.79 -8.13 -17.89
N SER A 356 -1.28 -7.00 -18.37
CA SER A 356 -2.71 -6.70 -18.43
C SER A 356 -3.36 -7.20 -19.72
N VAL A 357 -2.58 -7.76 -20.65
CA VAL A 357 -3.08 -8.22 -21.94
C VAL A 357 -3.81 -9.54 -21.76
N ASN A 358 -5.12 -9.53 -21.98
CA ASN A 358 -5.88 -10.77 -22.06
C ASN A 358 -5.70 -11.38 -23.44
N VAL A 359 -4.91 -12.44 -23.53
CA VAL A 359 -4.63 -13.12 -24.80
C VAL A 359 -5.91 -13.68 -25.44
N ALA A 360 -6.90 -14.08 -24.62
CA ALA A 360 -8.18 -14.60 -25.09
C ALA A 360 -9.01 -13.60 -25.90
N ASP A 361 -8.71 -12.30 -25.85
CA ASP A 361 -9.39 -11.29 -26.67
C ASP A 361 -8.93 -11.32 -28.14
N TYR A 362 -7.81 -11.99 -28.44
CA TYR A 362 -7.16 -11.97 -29.76
C TYR A 362 -7.11 -13.33 -30.44
N ILE A 363 -7.33 -14.43 -29.72
CA ILE A 363 -7.26 -15.79 -30.25
C ILE A 363 -8.43 -16.63 -29.73
N ASP A 364 -8.81 -17.67 -30.48
CA ASP A 364 -9.86 -18.59 -30.05
C ASP A 364 -9.40 -19.39 -28.82
N ALA A 365 -9.93 -19.03 -27.67
CA ALA A 365 -9.62 -19.66 -26.40
C ALA A 365 -10.09 -21.12 -26.32
N ASP A 366 -11.10 -21.50 -27.10
CA ASP A 366 -11.69 -22.83 -27.10
C ASP A 366 -10.95 -23.80 -28.05
N ASN A 367 -10.22 -23.26 -29.03
CA ASN A 367 -9.44 -24.05 -29.98
C ASN A 367 -8.10 -23.38 -30.38
N PRO A 368 -7.10 -23.33 -29.48
CA PRO A 368 -5.79 -22.79 -29.81
C PRO A 368 -5.10 -23.69 -30.84
N GLU A 369 -4.69 -23.12 -31.97
CA GLU A 369 -4.13 -23.90 -33.10
C GLU A 369 -2.65 -24.24 -32.89
N THR A 370 -1.94 -23.47 -32.05
CA THR A 370 -0.51 -23.64 -31.78
C THR A 370 -0.24 -23.92 -30.30
N GLU A 371 0.85 -24.65 -30.01
CA GLU A 371 1.29 -24.85 -28.62
C GLU A 371 1.68 -23.51 -27.96
N GLU A 372 2.24 -22.55 -28.72
CA GLU A 372 2.62 -21.23 -28.22
C GLU A 372 1.42 -20.41 -27.72
N GLU A 373 0.28 -20.49 -28.41
CA GLU A 373 -0.97 -19.84 -27.99
C GLU A 373 -1.58 -20.47 -26.76
N ARG A 374 -1.57 -21.81 -26.69
CA ARG A 374 -2.05 -22.51 -25.50
C ARG A 374 -1.21 -22.14 -24.28
N GLU A 375 0.12 -22.13 -24.42
CA GLU A 375 1.02 -21.68 -23.36
C GLU A 375 0.76 -20.22 -22.97
N ALA A 376 0.48 -19.34 -23.95
CA ALA A 376 0.15 -17.94 -23.69
C ALA A 376 -1.19 -17.75 -22.97
N LEU A 377 -2.24 -18.51 -23.31
CA LEU A 377 -3.52 -18.51 -22.62
C LEU A 377 -3.39 -19.00 -21.17
N GLU A 378 -2.66 -20.09 -20.97
CA GLU A 378 -2.36 -20.62 -19.63
C GLU A 378 -1.57 -19.60 -18.81
N ALA A 379 -0.53 -18.98 -19.38
CA ALA A 379 0.25 -17.93 -18.72
C ALA A 379 -0.57 -16.67 -18.41
N SER A 380 -1.43 -16.23 -19.33
CA SER A 380 -2.36 -15.09 -19.14
C SER A 380 -3.34 -15.37 -17.99
N SER A 381 -3.93 -16.57 -17.96
CA SER A 381 -4.83 -17.00 -16.89
C SER A 381 -4.11 -17.10 -15.53
N GLU A 382 -2.89 -17.66 -15.50
CA GLU A 382 -2.07 -17.71 -14.29
C GLU A 382 -1.69 -16.32 -13.79
N ALA A 383 -1.34 -15.40 -14.70
CA ALA A 383 -1.02 -14.01 -14.38
C ALA A 383 -2.25 -13.28 -13.81
N ALA A 384 -3.43 -13.44 -14.43
CA ALA A 384 -4.67 -12.87 -13.93
C ALA A 384 -5.04 -13.41 -12.53
N GLY A 385 -4.96 -14.73 -12.34
CA GLY A 385 -5.20 -15.37 -11.04
C GLY A 385 -4.18 -14.96 -9.97
N ARG A 386 -2.95 -14.60 -10.37
CA ARG A 386 -1.93 -14.04 -9.48
C ARG A 386 -2.22 -12.57 -9.14
N ALA A 387 -2.62 -11.77 -10.12
CA ALA A 387 -3.02 -10.37 -9.92
C ALA A 387 -4.19 -10.25 -8.94
N GLU A 388 -5.18 -11.11 -9.07
CA GLU A 388 -6.33 -11.17 -8.15
C GLU A 388 -5.89 -11.51 -6.72
N LYS A 389 -4.98 -12.48 -6.55
CA LYS A 389 -4.46 -12.85 -5.21
C LYS A 389 -3.69 -11.72 -4.55
N ILE A 390 -2.85 -11.02 -5.31
CA ILE A 390 -2.05 -9.91 -4.78
C ILE A 390 -2.96 -8.73 -4.44
N SER A 391 -3.88 -8.38 -5.34
CA SER A 391 -4.82 -7.28 -5.10
C SER A 391 -5.71 -7.54 -3.88
N ALA A 392 -6.20 -8.77 -3.71
CA ALA A 392 -6.92 -9.19 -2.50
C ALA A 392 -6.05 -9.09 -1.23
N SER A 393 -4.77 -9.43 -1.30
CA SER A 393 -3.82 -9.29 -0.19
C SER A 393 -3.55 -7.83 0.18
N VAL A 394 -3.49 -6.93 -0.81
CA VAL A 394 -3.38 -5.47 -0.59
C VAL A 394 -4.61 -4.95 0.15
N GLU A 395 -5.80 -5.31 -0.34
CA GLU A 395 -7.06 -4.92 0.28
C GLU A 395 -7.19 -5.50 1.69
N GLU A 396 -6.84 -6.78 1.91
CA GLU A 396 -6.85 -7.41 3.23
C GLU A 396 -5.85 -6.74 4.18
N THR A 397 -4.69 -6.34 3.70
CA THR A 397 -3.68 -5.61 4.47
C THR A 397 -4.20 -4.23 4.88
N ALA A 398 -4.86 -3.51 3.98
CA ALA A 398 -5.52 -2.25 4.28
C ALA A 398 -6.65 -2.44 5.31
N ARG A 399 -7.46 -3.50 5.14
CA ARG A 399 -8.58 -3.87 6.01
C ARG A 399 -8.13 -4.18 7.43
N LYS A 400 -7.07 -4.99 7.58
CA LYS A 400 -6.46 -5.33 8.89
C LYS A 400 -5.82 -4.13 9.57
N HIS A 401 -5.39 -3.14 8.79
CA HIS A 401 -4.72 -1.96 9.31
C HIS A 401 -5.71 -0.93 9.87
N SER A 402 -6.68 -0.47 9.06
CA SER A 402 -7.77 0.38 9.53
C SER A 402 -8.91 0.47 8.52
N VAL A 403 -10.14 0.58 9.02
CA VAL A 403 -11.35 0.77 8.19
C VAL A 403 -11.22 1.99 7.28
N MET A 404 -10.62 3.06 7.82
CA MET A 404 -10.41 4.31 7.08
C MET A 404 -9.47 4.14 5.89
N LEU A 405 -8.35 3.44 6.07
CA LEU A 405 -7.41 3.21 4.96
C LEU A 405 -8.05 2.34 3.89
N TYR A 406 -8.75 1.28 4.29
CA TYR A 406 -9.50 0.43 3.37
C TYR A 406 -10.57 1.21 2.60
N ALA A 407 -11.38 2.02 3.28
CA ALA A 407 -12.43 2.81 2.62
C ALA A 407 -11.85 3.83 1.63
N LEU A 408 -10.73 4.49 1.98
CA LEU A 408 -10.04 5.40 1.06
C LEU A 408 -9.43 4.68 -0.14
N LEU A 409 -8.88 3.47 0.06
CA LEU A 409 -8.37 2.63 -1.03
C LEU A 409 -9.50 2.17 -1.96
N ARG A 410 -10.60 1.64 -1.41
CA ARG A 410 -11.75 1.19 -2.20
C ARG A 410 -12.35 2.35 -2.99
N MET A 411 -12.59 3.50 -2.35
CA MET A 411 -13.11 4.68 -3.04
C MET A 411 -12.17 5.19 -4.13
N LEU A 412 -10.86 5.15 -3.90
CA LEU A 412 -9.88 5.55 -4.91
C LEU A 412 -9.90 4.59 -6.11
N ARG A 413 -9.99 3.28 -5.86
CA ARG A 413 -10.08 2.25 -6.92
C ARG A 413 -11.35 2.40 -7.74
N THR A 414 -12.51 2.55 -7.08
CA THR A 414 -13.78 2.71 -7.78
C THR A 414 -13.89 4.06 -8.48
N ALA A 415 -13.28 5.13 -7.94
CA ALA A 415 -13.20 6.42 -8.63
C ALA A 415 -12.35 6.34 -9.91
N SER A 416 -11.20 5.65 -9.84
CA SER A 416 -10.33 5.40 -11.00
C SER A 416 -11.07 4.59 -12.06
N ALA A 417 -11.68 3.47 -11.67
CA ALA A 417 -12.42 2.60 -12.57
C ALA A 417 -13.62 3.31 -13.21
N TYR A 418 -14.37 4.12 -12.44
CA TYR A 418 -15.47 4.91 -13.00
C TYR A 418 -14.98 5.93 -14.02
N ARG A 419 -13.83 6.57 -13.76
CA ARG A 419 -13.22 7.48 -14.71
C ARG A 419 -12.75 6.77 -15.97
N ASP A 420 -12.02 5.67 -15.83
CA ASP A 420 -11.47 4.89 -16.95
C ASP A 420 -12.60 4.32 -17.83
N ALA A 421 -13.66 3.76 -17.22
CA ALA A 421 -14.83 3.25 -17.95
C ALA A 421 -15.55 4.36 -18.73
N ARG A 422 -15.69 5.54 -18.11
CA ARG A 422 -16.31 6.69 -18.75
C ARG A 422 -15.49 7.20 -19.91
N ASP A 423 -14.17 7.35 -19.74
CA ASP A 423 -13.31 7.86 -20.80
C ASP A 423 -13.27 6.87 -21.98
N LEU A 424 -13.30 5.54 -21.73
CA LEU A 424 -13.45 4.51 -22.76
C LEU A 424 -14.78 4.63 -23.51
N TRP A 425 -15.90 4.76 -22.80
CA TRP A 425 -17.21 4.90 -23.41
C TRP A 425 -17.30 6.15 -24.30
N VAL A 426 -16.77 7.28 -23.84
CA VAL A 426 -16.72 8.52 -24.63
C VAL A 426 -15.83 8.38 -25.87
N GLN A 427 -14.69 7.69 -25.75
CA GLN A 427 -13.84 7.37 -26.91
C GLN A 427 -14.60 6.56 -27.96
N LEU A 428 -15.30 5.51 -27.55
CA LEU A 428 -16.11 4.68 -28.45
C LEU A 428 -17.25 5.46 -29.11
N LEU A 429 -17.89 6.38 -28.38
CA LEU A 429 -18.91 7.29 -28.96
C LEU A 429 -18.32 8.16 -30.07
N VAL A 430 -17.14 8.75 -29.83
CA VAL A 430 -16.47 9.62 -30.79
C VAL A 430 -15.99 8.84 -32.02
N GLU A 431 -15.39 7.66 -31.82
CA GLU A 431 -14.96 6.77 -32.89
C GLU A 431 -16.13 6.29 -33.75
N GLY A 432 -17.28 6.00 -33.12
CA GLY A 432 -18.53 5.65 -33.79
C GLY A 432 -19.27 6.82 -34.44
N GLY A 433 -18.79 8.05 -34.28
CA GLY A 433 -19.43 9.25 -34.82
C GLY A 433 -20.76 9.62 -34.16
N HIS A 434 -21.00 9.13 -32.93
CA HIS A 434 -22.18 9.46 -32.14
C HIS A 434 -22.04 10.82 -31.44
N GLU A 435 -23.17 11.50 -31.19
CA GLU A 435 -23.17 12.75 -30.41
C GLU A 435 -22.86 12.47 -28.93
N VAL A 436 -21.83 13.11 -28.39
CA VAL A 436 -21.50 13.05 -26.97
C VAL A 436 -22.52 13.89 -26.18
N PRO A 437 -23.11 13.37 -25.09
CA PRO A 437 -24.09 14.11 -24.28
C PRO A 437 -23.56 15.48 -23.81
N ALA A 438 -24.40 16.52 -23.85
CA ALA A 438 -24.01 17.92 -23.58
C ALA A 438 -23.48 18.21 -22.16
N GLY A 439 -23.56 17.26 -21.23
CA GLY A 439 -22.99 17.36 -19.87
C GLY A 439 -21.69 16.58 -19.68
N GLU A 440 -21.25 15.81 -20.69
CA GLU A 440 -20.05 15.00 -20.66
C GLU A 440 -18.90 15.76 -21.32
N GLU A 441 -17.90 16.17 -20.55
CA GLU A 441 -16.70 16.83 -21.08
C GLU A 441 -15.87 15.82 -21.87
N LEU A 442 -15.62 16.07 -23.16
CA LEU A 442 -14.66 15.27 -23.92
C LEU A 442 -13.36 15.15 -23.12
N PRO A 443 -12.73 13.97 -23.06
CA PRO A 443 -11.39 13.85 -22.50
C PRO A 443 -10.54 14.95 -23.16
N GLU A 444 -10.10 15.94 -22.38
CA GLU A 444 -9.30 17.03 -22.92
C GLU A 444 -8.07 16.44 -23.62
N ASP A 445 -7.81 16.87 -24.86
CA ASP A 445 -6.54 16.63 -25.50
C ASP A 445 -5.45 17.20 -24.60
N GLY A 446 -4.57 16.33 -24.10
CA GLY A 446 -3.49 16.68 -23.16
C GLY A 446 -2.56 17.78 -23.69
N ASP A 447 -2.64 18.08 -24.99
CA ASP A 447 -1.91 19.08 -25.76
C ASP A 447 -1.85 20.48 -25.10
N ASN A 448 -2.83 20.86 -24.29
CA ASN A 448 -2.87 22.16 -23.63
C ASN A 448 -2.47 22.15 -22.14
N ASP A 449 -2.18 21.00 -21.52
CA ASP A 449 -1.71 20.97 -20.13
C ASP A 449 -0.19 21.26 -20.08
N PRO A 450 0.24 22.39 -19.47
CA PRO A 450 1.65 22.73 -19.38
C PRO A 450 2.48 21.76 -18.51
N ASN A 451 1.83 20.80 -17.84
CA ASN A 451 2.46 19.77 -17.03
C ASN A 451 2.27 18.34 -17.57
N ASP A 452 1.75 18.17 -18.78
CA ASP A 452 1.69 16.86 -19.42
C ASP A 452 2.97 16.59 -20.21
N GLU A 453 3.68 15.53 -19.83
CA GLU A 453 4.88 15.09 -20.55
C GLU A 453 4.52 14.30 -21.82
N GLU A 454 3.33 13.70 -21.87
CA GLU A 454 2.85 12.92 -23.02
C GLU A 454 2.44 13.83 -24.18
N ALA A 455 2.08 15.08 -23.87
CA ALA A 455 1.74 16.13 -24.83
C ALA A 455 2.96 16.74 -25.56
N LEU A 456 4.19 16.43 -25.14
CA LEU A 456 5.42 16.96 -25.73
C LEU A 456 5.95 16.11 -26.89
N ARG A 457 5.06 15.38 -27.57
CA ARG A 457 5.35 14.67 -28.82
C ARG A 457 5.13 15.61 -30.00
N ASP A 458 6.02 15.57 -30.99
CA ASP A 458 5.88 16.36 -32.21
C ASP A 458 4.90 15.71 -33.20
N ALA A 459 4.68 16.39 -34.33
CA ALA A 459 3.72 15.96 -35.37
C ALA A 459 4.08 14.62 -36.04
N ASP A 460 5.33 14.16 -35.90
CA ASP A 460 5.82 12.88 -36.39
C ASP A 460 5.79 11.80 -35.28
N GLY A 461 5.35 12.16 -34.07
CA GLY A 461 5.24 11.29 -32.91
C GLY A 461 6.53 11.14 -32.10
N GLU A 462 7.60 11.87 -32.44
CA GLU A 462 8.87 11.87 -31.71
C GLU A 462 8.77 12.74 -30.45
N VAL A 463 9.40 12.28 -29.38
CA VAL A 463 9.39 12.99 -28.09
C VAL A 463 10.42 14.13 -28.12
N ASP A 464 10.03 15.38 -27.82
CA ASP A 464 11.00 16.45 -27.54
C ASP A 464 11.66 16.18 -26.18
N ASP A 465 12.69 15.34 -26.19
CA ASP A 465 13.49 14.95 -25.03
C ASP A 465 13.99 16.16 -24.23
N ALA A 466 14.30 17.27 -24.89
CA ALA A 466 14.80 18.46 -24.23
C ALA A 466 13.68 19.23 -23.51
N ALA A 467 12.46 19.26 -24.07
CA ALA A 467 11.29 19.80 -23.40
C ALA A 467 10.83 18.89 -22.25
N VAL A 468 10.77 17.57 -22.45
CA VAL A 468 10.40 16.59 -21.42
C VAL A 468 11.36 16.67 -20.24
N ARG A 469 12.68 16.69 -20.47
CA ARG A 469 13.67 16.86 -19.38
C ARG A 469 13.48 18.17 -18.61
N ARG A 470 13.20 19.28 -19.31
CA ARG A 470 12.92 20.58 -18.66
C ARG A 470 11.67 20.50 -17.79
N LEU A 471 10.62 19.85 -18.31
CA LEU A 471 9.37 19.65 -17.58
C LEU A 471 9.59 18.77 -16.35
N LEU A 472 10.25 17.63 -16.50
CA LEU A 472 10.57 16.70 -15.41
C LEU A 472 11.41 17.35 -14.30
N LEU A 473 12.31 18.28 -14.63
CA LEU A 473 13.03 19.06 -13.61
C LEU A 473 12.11 19.98 -12.81
N GLN A 474 11.06 20.50 -13.46
CA GLN A 474 10.05 21.35 -12.85
C GLN A 474 9.07 20.55 -11.99
N ILE A 475 8.43 19.52 -12.56
CA ILE A 475 7.35 18.76 -11.92
C ILE A 475 7.84 17.57 -11.09
N GLY A 476 9.04 17.06 -11.36
CA GLY A 476 9.62 15.85 -10.76
C GLY A 476 9.19 14.56 -11.45
N VAL A 477 9.94 13.48 -11.21
CA VAL A 477 9.59 12.12 -11.67
C VAL A 477 8.91 11.36 -10.53
N ASP A 478 7.76 10.73 -10.80
CA ASP A 478 7.15 9.75 -9.90
C ASP A 478 7.63 8.36 -10.28
N THR A 479 8.30 7.66 -9.36
CA THR A 479 8.90 6.36 -9.64
C THR A 479 7.90 5.24 -9.83
N ASP A 480 6.76 5.32 -9.14
CA ASP A 480 5.69 4.34 -9.33
C ASP A 480 5.03 4.57 -10.70
N GLU A 481 4.86 5.83 -11.11
CA GLU A 481 4.36 6.15 -12.45
C GLU A 481 5.33 5.71 -13.54
N ALA A 482 6.63 6.01 -13.40
CA ALA A 482 7.65 5.62 -14.37
C ALA A 482 7.74 4.10 -14.53
N LEU A 483 7.65 3.35 -13.42
CA LEU A 483 7.61 1.89 -13.46
C LEU A 483 6.36 1.37 -14.19
N ALA A 484 5.19 1.95 -13.90
CA ALA A 484 3.95 1.58 -14.60
C ALA A 484 3.97 1.93 -16.09
N LYS A 485 4.69 2.97 -16.50
CA LYS A 485 4.86 3.32 -17.93
C LYS A 485 5.66 2.25 -18.68
N LEU A 486 6.77 1.80 -18.10
CA LEU A 486 7.55 0.67 -18.67
C LEU A 486 6.70 -0.61 -18.79
N TRP A 487 5.81 -0.84 -17.82
CA TRP A 487 4.85 -1.95 -17.88
C TRP A 487 3.84 -1.77 -19.01
N ALA A 488 3.26 -0.57 -19.15
CA ALA A 488 2.32 -0.28 -20.23
C ALA A 488 2.98 -0.41 -21.61
N GLU A 489 4.21 0.05 -21.80
CA GLU A 489 4.99 -0.14 -23.04
C GLU A 489 5.20 -1.63 -23.35
N SER A 490 5.45 -2.44 -22.31
CA SER A 490 5.56 -3.89 -22.44
C SER A 490 4.23 -4.53 -22.82
N ASP A 491 3.11 -4.10 -22.21
CA ASP A 491 1.76 -4.57 -22.57
C ASP A 491 1.37 -4.15 -23.98
N GLU A 492 1.74 -2.94 -24.42
CA GLU A 492 1.49 -2.44 -25.77
C GLU A 492 2.24 -3.28 -26.82
N ALA A 493 3.51 -3.62 -26.55
CA ALA A 493 4.28 -4.51 -27.40
C ALA A 493 3.68 -5.92 -27.46
N GLU A 494 3.24 -6.47 -26.32
CA GLU A 494 2.53 -7.75 -26.26
C GLU A 494 1.19 -7.69 -27.02
N THR A 495 0.43 -6.61 -26.85
CA THR A 495 -0.84 -6.39 -27.55
C THR A 495 -0.63 -6.29 -29.05
N ALA A 496 0.38 -5.55 -29.51
CA ALA A 496 0.72 -5.43 -30.92
C ALA A 496 1.11 -6.79 -31.53
N LYS A 497 1.86 -7.62 -30.78
CA LYS A 497 2.17 -8.99 -31.17
C LYS A 497 0.90 -9.82 -31.37
N TRP A 498 -0.03 -9.81 -30.42
CA TRP A 498 -1.25 -10.62 -30.50
C TRP A 498 -2.24 -10.10 -31.55
N LYS A 499 -2.35 -8.78 -31.73
CA LYS A 499 -3.09 -8.18 -32.86
C LYS A 499 -2.52 -8.61 -34.20
N ALA A 500 -1.20 -8.68 -34.34
CA ALA A 500 -0.56 -9.16 -35.57
C ALA A 500 -0.82 -10.64 -35.82
N VAL A 501 -0.83 -11.48 -34.77
CA VAL A 501 -1.20 -12.90 -34.88
C VAL A 501 -2.67 -13.06 -35.30
N ALA A 502 -3.59 -12.32 -34.66
CA ALA A 502 -5.00 -12.33 -35.00
C ALA A 502 -5.26 -11.86 -36.44
N ALA A 503 -4.56 -10.81 -36.88
CA ALA A 503 -4.65 -10.31 -38.25
C ALA A 503 -4.03 -11.26 -39.28
N ALA A 504 -2.97 -12.00 -38.93
CA ALA A 504 -2.40 -13.01 -39.83
C ALA A 504 -3.40 -14.17 -40.05
N ARG A 505 -4.14 -14.57 -39.01
CA ARG A 505 -5.18 -15.60 -39.11
C ARG A 505 -6.36 -15.20 -39.98
N SER A 506 -6.88 -13.99 -39.80
CA SER A 506 -8.01 -13.53 -40.61
C SER A 506 -7.67 -13.48 -42.10
N VAL A 507 -6.38 -13.25 -42.44
CA VAL A 507 -5.89 -13.33 -43.82
C VAL A 507 -5.78 -14.79 -44.30
N GLU A 508 -5.26 -15.72 -43.49
CA GLU A 508 -5.18 -17.15 -43.85
C GLU A 508 -6.57 -17.79 -44.04
N GLU A 509 -7.56 -17.43 -43.22
CA GLU A 509 -8.94 -17.89 -43.37
C GLU A 509 -9.59 -17.35 -44.66
N MET A 510 -9.37 -16.08 -45.01
CA MET A 510 -9.87 -15.50 -46.27
C MET A 510 -9.19 -16.09 -47.52
N GLU A 511 -7.91 -16.46 -47.45
CA GLU A 511 -7.21 -17.13 -48.56
C GLU A 511 -7.57 -18.61 -48.69
N GLY A 512 -7.98 -19.27 -47.59
CA GLY A 512 -8.45 -20.66 -47.55
C GLY A 512 -9.83 -20.88 -48.17
N GLU A 513 -10.78 -19.96 -47.95
CA GLU A 513 -12.14 -20.06 -48.53
C GLU A 513 -12.19 -19.69 -50.02
N GLY A 514 -11.27 -18.85 -50.51
CA GLY A 514 -11.20 -18.49 -51.94
C GLY A 514 -10.63 -19.58 -52.86
N GLY A 515 -10.08 -20.66 -52.31
CA GLY A 515 -9.38 -21.71 -53.06
C GLY A 515 -10.23 -22.92 -53.48
N GLU A 516 -11.43 -23.10 -52.93
CA GLU A 516 -12.27 -24.29 -53.21
C GLU A 516 -13.37 -24.06 -54.25
N GLU A 517 -13.71 -22.82 -54.62
CA GLU A 517 -14.77 -22.55 -55.61
C GLU A 517 -14.31 -22.62 -57.08
N GLU A 518 -13.00 -22.50 -57.40
CA GLU A 518 -12.53 -22.53 -58.81
C GLU A 518 -12.20 -23.93 -59.38
N MET A 519 -12.34 -25.02 -58.61
CA MET A 519 -12.06 -26.39 -59.10
C MET A 519 -13.28 -27.30 -59.24
N SER A 520 -14.51 -26.81 -59.03
CA SER A 520 -15.73 -27.61 -59.22
C SER A 520 -16.50 -27.36 -60.52
N GLU A 521 -16.04 -26.41 -61.36
CA GLU A 521 -16.56 -26.21 -62.73
C GLU A 521 -15.48 -26.48 -63.80
N GLN A 522 -15.09 -27.74 -64.01
CA GLN A 522 -14.57 -28.23 -65.30
C GLN A 522 -15.09 -29.61 -65.67
#